data_AF-A0A373G6J8-F1
#
_entry.id   AF-A0A373G6J8-F1
#
_cell.length_a   1.000
_cell.length_b   1.000
_cell.length_c   1.000
_cell.angle_alpha   90.00
_cell.angle_beta   90.00
_cell.angle_gamma   90.00
#
_symmetry.space_group_name_H-M   'P 1'
#
loop_
_entity.id
_entity.type
_entity.pdbx_description
1 polymer ?
#
loop_
_entity_poly.entity_id
_entity_poly.type
_entity_poly.pdbx_seq_one_letter_code
_entity_poly.pdbx_strand_id
1 'polypeptide(L)'
;MELHAASISIDAQIDSPLILPHGVSGIFLTQFAKIGKNVVIFQQVTIGANTIEGSKSYGAPTIGSNVYIGAGAKIIGNANIADNCRIGANAVVVEDVPYNSLVVTDKPRIIVKEQTQDNIFYPYLRQ
;
A
#
# COMPACT_ATOMS: atom_id res chain seq x y z
N MET A 1 15.78 -13.62 2.50
CA MET A 1 16.94 -13.02 1.80
C MET A 1 16.71 -11.52 1.78
N GLU A 2 17.20 -10.79 2.79
CA GLU A 2 16.92 -9.36 3.02
C GLU A 2 17.90 -8.43 2.27
N LEU A 3 17.91 -8.47 0.95
CA LEU A 3 18.72 -7.51 0.17
C LEU A 3 17.96 -6.23 -0.22
N HIS A 4 16.64 -6.21 -0.05
CA HIS A 4 15.79 -5.09 -0.49
C HIS A 4 14.74 -4.64 0.55
N ALA A 5 14.86 -5.09 1.81
CA ALA A 5 13.87 -4.81 2.86
C ALA A 5 12.41 -5.09 2.39
N ALA A 6 12.25 -6.17 1.62
CA ALA A 6 10.99 -6.60 1.02
C ALA A 6 10.63 -7.99 1.56
N SER A 7 9.34 -8.27 1.71
CA SER A 7 8.84 -9.56 2.15
C SER A 7 7.67 -9.98 1.27
N ILE A 8 7.82 -11.07 0.54
CA ILE A 8 6.74 -11.69 -0.24
C ILE A 8 6.58 -13.09 0.31
N SER A 9 5.45 -13.37 0.94
CA SER A 9 5.17 -14.70 1.49
C SER A 9 5.15 -15.75 0.38
N ILE A 10 5.70 -16.93 0.66
CA ILE A 10 5.62 -18.09 -0.24
C ILE A 10 4.16 -18.58 -0.42
N ASP A 11 3.29 -18.27 0.55
CA ASP A 11 1.88 -18.63 0.54
C ASP A 11 0.99 -17.56 -0.11
N ALA A 12 1.58 -16.51 -0.69
CA ALA A 12 0.84 -15.56 -1.52
C ALA A 12 0.51 -16.20 -2.87
N GLN A 13 -0.73 -16.03 -3.32
CA GLN A 13 -1.19 -16.52 -4.62
C GLN A 13 -1.05 -15.38 -5.63
N ILE A 14 -0.17 -15.54 -6.62
CA ILE A 14 0.13 -14.51 -7.62
C ILE A 14 -0.06 -15.13 -9.01
N ASP A 15 -1.09 -14.67 -9.72
CA ASP A 15 -1.54 -15.29 -10.98
C ASP A 15 -0.64 -14.99 -12.20
N SER A 16 0.24 -13.98 -12.10
CA SER A 16 1.21 -13.62 -13.14
C SER A 16 2.40 -12.86 -12.54
N PRO A 17 3.58 -12.82 -13.20
CA PRO A 17 4.70 -11.99 -12.74
C PRO A 17 4.26 -10.56 -12.41
N LEU A 18 4.65 -10.08 -11.23
CA LEU A 18 4.36 -8.71 -10.80
C LEU A 18 5.12 -7.72 -11.68
N ILE A 19 4.46 -6.61 -12.03
CA ILE A 19 5.12 -5.49 -12.69
C ILE A 19 5.62 -4.57 -11.58
N LEU A 20 6.95 -4.49 -11.44
CA LEU A 20 7.62 -3.76 -10.37
C LEU A 20 8.51 -2.64 -10.93
N PRO A 21 7.94 -1.48 -11.34
CA PRO A 21 8.69 -0.46 -12.06
C PRO A 21 9.93 0.06 -11.33
N HIS A 22 9.90 0.08 -9.99
CA HIS A 22 10.99 0.57 -9.14
C HIS A 22 11.68 -0.57 -8.36
N GLY A 23 11.50 -1.82 -8.80
CA GLY A 23 11.98 -3.00 -8.09
C GLY A 23 11.18 -3.31 -6.82
N VAL A 24 11.74 -4.19 -5.98
CA VAL A 24 11.04 -4.80 -4.84
C VAL A 24 11.12 -3.99 -3.54
N SER A 25 11.87 -2.89 -3.50
CA SER A 25 12.28 -2.26 -2.24
C SER A 25 11.08 -1.88 -1.36
N GLY A 26 11.05 -2.40 -0.13
CA GLY A 26 9.99 -2.09 0.83
C GLY A 26 8.60 -2.67 0.50
N ILE A 27 8.47 -3.57 -0.48
CA ILE A 27 7.18 -4.22 -0.77
C ILE A 27 6.93 -5.34 0.24
N PHE A 28 5.75 -5.34 0.85
CA PHE A 28 5.31 -6.36 1.80
C PHE A 28 4.01 -7.02 1.32
N LEU A 29 4.06 -8.32 1.00
CA LEU A 29 2.91 -9.15 0.64
C LEU A 29 2.72 -10.24 1.68
N THR A 30 1.62 -10.16 2.42
CA THR A 30 1.24 -11.12 3.47
C THR A 30 0.94 -12.52 2.93
N GLN A 31 0.95 -13.51 3.82
CA GLN A 31 0.45 -14.86 3.51
C GLN A 31 -1.03 -14.81 3.10
N PHE A 32 -1.41 -15.68 2.16
CA PHE A 32 -2.78 -15.78 1.62
C PHE A 32 -3.29 -14.56 0.86
N ALA A 33 -2.47 -13.53 0.64
CA ALA A 33 -2.81 -12.49 -0.30
C ALA A 33 -3.05 -13.11 -1.68
N LYS A 34 -4.13 -12.71 -2.35
CA LYS A 34 -4.46 -13.15 -3.71
C LYS A 34 -4.25 -11.98 -4.66
N ILE A 35 -3.40 -12.15 -5.66
CA ILE A 35 -3.02 -11.12 -6.60
C ILE A 35 -3.31 -11.62 -8.02
N GLY A 36 -4.20 -10.94 -8.72
CA GLY A 36 -4.57 -11.23 -10.10
C GLY A 36 -3.48 -10.90 -11.11
N LYS A 37 -3.87 -10.83 -12.38
CA LYS A 37 -2.93 -10.68 -13.50
C LYS A 37 -2.55 -9.23 -13.75
N ASN A 38 -1.35 -8.98 -14.29
CA ASN A 38 -0.89 -7.66 -14.73
C ASN A 38 -0.95 -6.57 -13.64
N VAL A 39 -0.77 -6.96 -12.37
CA VAL A 39 -0.80 -6.01 -11.25
C VAL A 39 0.53 -5.25 -11.21
N VAL A 40 0.43 -3.92 -11.15
CA VAL A 40 1.56 -3.00 -11.02
C VAL A 40 1.71 -2.62 -9.56
N ILE A 41 2.88 -2.87 -8.98
CA ILE A 41 3.19 -2.54 -7.58
C ILE A 41 4.46 -1.69 -7.53
N PHE A 42 4.33 -0.50 -6.97
CA PHE A 42 5.47 0.39 -6.71
C PHE A 42 6.12 0.10 -5.35
N GLN A 43 7.26 0.73 -5.10
CA GLN A 43 8.01 0.56 -3.86
C GLN A 43 7.17 0.91 -2.61
N GLN A 44 7.53 0.32 -1.47
CA GLN A 44 6.92 0.59 -0.15
C GLN A 44 5.42 0.27 -0.02
N VAL A 45 4.85 -0.46 -0.99
CA VAL A 45 3.48 -0.95 -0.89
C VAL A 45 3.39 -2.03 0.18
N THR A 46 2.31 -2.00 0.96
CA THR A 46 1.99 -3.04 1.94
C THR A 46 0.63 -3.65 1.64
N ILE A 47 0.59 -4.95 1.39
CA ILE A 47 -0.61 -5.78 1.31
C ILE A 47 -0.59 -6.67 2.54
N GLY A 48 -1.28 -6.23 3.60
CA GLY A 48 -1.13 -6.75 4.96
C GLY A 48 -2.40 -7.42 5.48
N ALA A 49 -2.27 -8.63 6.04
CA ALA A 49 -3.39 -9.32 6.67
C ALA A 49 -3.72 -8.69 8.02
N ASN A 50 -4.99 -8.77 8.40
CA ASN A 50 -5.45 -8.52 9.76
C ASN A 50 -5.83 -9.87 10.39
N THR A 51 -5.09 -10.29 11.42
CA THR A 51 -5.31 -11.57 12.11
C THR A 51 -5.86 -11.39 13.53
N ILE A 52 -6.43 -10.22 13.83
CA ILE A 52 -7.02 -9.93 15.13
C ILE A 52 -8.38 -10.65 15.22
N GLU A 53 -8.50 -11.63 16.11
CA GLU A 53 -9.74 -12.36 16.34
C GLU A 53 -10.91 -11.39 16.64
N GLY A 54 -12.06 -11.65 16.01
CA GLY A 54 -13.26 -10.82 16.13
C GLY A 54 -13.25 -9.53 15.30
N SER A 55 -12.18 -9.22 14.56
CA SER A 55 -12.17 -8.06 13.67
C SER A 55 -13.10 -8.25 12.46
N LYS A 56 -13.85 -7.19 12.11
CA LYS A 56 -14.68 -7.16 10.90
C LYS A 56 -13.88 -7.34 9.61
N SER A 57 -12.61 -6.95 9.62
CA SER A 57 -11.71 -7.08 8.47
C SER A 57 -10.68 -8.20 8.62
N TYR A 58 -10.97 -9.22 9.45
CA TYR A 58 -10.10 -10.39 9.60
C TYR A 58 -9.87 -11.08 8.24
N GLY A 59 -8.60 -11.27 7.88
CA GLY A 59 -8.19 -11.91 6.64
C GLY A 59 -7.07 -11.18 5.90
N ALA A 60 -6.77 -11.67 4.70
CA ALA A 60 -5.77 -11.11 3.79
C ALA A 60 -6.46 -10.44 2.58
N PRO A 61 -5.84 -9.42 1.98
CA PRO A 61 -6.43 -8.74 0.83
C PRO A 61 -6.53 -9.62 -0.42
N THR A 62 -7.52 -9.33 -1.26
CA THR A 62 -7.63 -9.85 -2.63
C THR A 62 -7.51 -8.70 -3.62
N ILE A 63 -6.60 -8.81 -4.58
CA ILE A 63 -6.35 -7.82 -5.62
C ILE A 63 -6.70 -8.43 -6.97
N GLY A 64 -7.60 -7.78 -7.71
CA GLY A 64 -8.00 -8.15 -9.05
C GLY A 64 -6.92 -7.95 -10.10
N SER A 65 -7.27 -8.20 -11.35
CA SER A 65 -6.39 -8.03 -12.50
C SER A 65 -6.31 -6.58 -12.98
N ASN A 66 -5.17 -6.23 -13.59
CA ASN A 66 -4.86 -4.89 -14.13
C ASN A 66 -4.94 -3.77 -13.08
N VAL A 67 -4.71 -4.10 -11.81
CA VAL A 67 -4.71 -3.11 -10.73
C VAL A 67 -3.37 -2.38 -10.70
N TYR A 68 -3.41 -1.05 -10.62
CA TYR A 68 -2.26 -0.20 -10.40
C TYR A 68 -2.19 0.19 -8.92
N ILE A 69 -1.07 -0.06 -8.25
CA ILE A 69 -0.87 0.27 -6.83
C ILE A 69 0.32 1.21 -6.67
N GLY A 70 0.03 2.49 -6.38
CA GLY A 70 1.02 3.55 -6.24
C GLY A 70 1.95 3.37 -5.03
N ALA A 71 3.10 4.04 -5.08
CA ALA A 71 4.14 3.92 -4.06
C ALA A 71 3.61 4.21 -2.64
N GLY A 72 4.05 3.41 -1.67
CA GLY A 72 3.69 3.59 -0.26
C GLY A 72 2.25 3.21 0.12
N ALA A 73 1.40 2.84 -0.84
CA ALA A 73 0.01 2.49 -0.56
C ALA A 73 -0.10 1.28 0.40
N LYS A 74 -1.14 1.27 1.22
CA LYS A 74 -1.41 0.17 2.17
C LYS A 74 -2.81 -0.38 1.93
N ILE A 75 -2.90 -1.68 1.74
CA ILE A 75 -4.16 -2.42 1.57
C ILE A 75 -4.20 -3.45 2.70
N ILE A 76 -5.12 -3.29 3.63
CA ILE A 76 -5.05 -3.96 4.94
C ILE A 76 -6.35 -4.71 5.25
N GLY A 77 -6.21 -5.93 5.80
CA GLY A 77 -7.34 -6.79 6.17
C GLY A 77 -7.94 -7.51 4.97
N ASN A 78 -9.19 -7.93 5.07
CA ASN A 78 -9.92 -8.64 4.01
C ASN A 78 -10.43 -7.76 2.85
N ALA A 79 -9.79 -6.61 2.60
CA ALA A 79 -10.19 -5.69 1.53
C ALA A 79 -10.07 -6.35 0.14
N ASN A 80 -11.13 -6.23 -0.67
CA ASN A 80 -11.20 -6.75 -2.03
C ASN A 80 -11.11 -5.60 -3.03
N ILE A 81 -10.04 -5.57 -3.81
CA ILE A 81 -9.85 -4.62 -4.90
C ILE A 81 -10.24 -5.31 -6.20
N ALA A 82 -11.31 -4.86 -6.83
CA ALA A 82 -11.76 -5.43 -8.10
C ALA A 82 -10.80 -5.08 -9.27
N ASP A 83 -11.07 -5.68 -10.43
CA ASP A 83 -10.27 -5.48 -11.64
C ASP A 83 -10.26 -4.01 -12.11
N ASN A 84 -9.19 -3.66 -12.84
CA ASN A 84 -9.00 -2.36 -13.48
C ASN A 84 -9.01 -1.15 -12.52
N CYS A 85 -8.70 -1.36 -11.25
CA CYS A 85 -8.62 -0.28 -10.26
C CYS A 85 -7.26 0.42 -10.26
N ARG A 86 -7.23 1.66 -9.77
CA ARG A 86 -6.01 2.41 -9.47
C ARG A 86 -6.03 2.86 -8.01
N ILE A 87 -5.03 2.45 -7.26
CA ILE A 87 -4.78 2.87 -5.88
C ILE A 87 -3.68 3.94 -5.90
N GLY A 88 -4.00 5.13 -5.43
CA GLY A 88 -3.09 6.27 -5.38
C GLY A 88 -1.90 6.04 -4.44
N ALA A 89 -0.83 6.80 -4.66
CA ALA A 89 0.34 6.76 -3.77
C ALA A 89 -0.08 7.14 -2.34
N ASN A 90 0.47 6.44 -1.35
CA ASN A 90 0.16 6.59 0.09
C ASN A 90 -1.31 6.42 0.48
N ALA A 91 -2.19 5.95 -0.42
CA ALA A 91 -3.56 5.64 -0.07
C ALA A 91 -3.60 4.47 0.93
N VAL A 92 -4.49 4.55 1.92
CA VAL A 92 -4.76 3.47 2.86
C VAL A 92 -6.16 2.93 2.57
N VAL A 93 -6.22 1.66 2.19
CA VAL A 93 -7.44 0.97 1.79
C VAL A 93 -7.72 -0.14 2.78
N VAL A 94 -8.88 -0.06 3.44
CA VAL A 94 -9.34 -1.00 4.47
C VAL A 94 -10.73 -1.56 4.17
N GLU A 95 -11.26 -1.24 2.98
CA GLU A 95 -12.60 -1.60 2.51
C GLU A 95 -12.52 -2.03 1.04
N ASP A 96 -13.59 -2.67 0.55
CA ASP A 96 -13.68 -3.13 -0.83
C ASP A 96 -13.70 -1.96 -1.82
N VAL A 97 -12.98 -2.14 -2.93
CA VAL A 97 -12.91 -1.17 -4.03
C VAL A 97 -13.56 -1.79 -5.27
N PRO A 98 -14.66 -1.21 -5.79
CA PRO A 98 -15.39 -1.77 -6.91
C PRO A 98 -14.66 -1.60 -8.24
N TYR A 99 -15.08 -2.38 -9.25
CA TYR A 99 -14.47 -2.43 -10.57
C TYR A 99 -14.22 -1.05 -11.18
N ASN A 100 -13.06 -0.88 -11.83
CA ASN A 100 -12.71 0.33 -12.58
C ASN A 100 -12.77 1.62 -11.73
N SER A 101 -12.35 1.54 -10.47
CA SER A 101 -12.33 2.67 -9.55
C SER A 101 -10.94 3.25 -9.33
N LEU A 102 -10.92 4.51 -8.87
CA LEU A 102 -9.71 5.22 -8.46
C LEU A 102 -9.83 5.56 -6.97
N VAL A 103 -8.87 5.09 -6.17
CA VAL A 103 -8.73 5.50 -4.77
C VAL A 103 -7.62 6.54 -4.67
N VAL A 104 -7.90 7.69 -4.07
CA VAL A 104 -6.92 8.78 -3.87
C VAL A 104 -6.88 9.20 -2.41
N THR A 105 -5.76 9.79 -1.99
CA THR A 105 -5.67 10.51 -0.72
C THR A 105 -6.40 11.84 -0.80
N ASP A 106 -6.93 12.31 0.33
CA ASP A 106 -7.50 13.65 0.42
C ASP A 106 -6.49 14.73 0.03
N LYS A 107 -7.03 15.90 -0.35
CA LYS A 107 -6.20 17.08 -0.56
C LYS A 107 -5.43 17.40 0.72
N PRO A 108 -4.15 17.81 0.62
CA PRO A 108 -3.38 18.21 1.78
C PRO A 108 -4.12 19.27 2.60
N ARG A 109 -4.17 19.08 3.92
CA ARG A 109 -4.66 20.09 4.85
C ARG A 109 -3.53 21.08 5.13
N ILE A 110 -3.70 22.33 4.69
CA ILE A 110 -2.75 23.41 4.95
C ILE A 110 -3.14 24.11 6.25
N ILE A 111 -2.21 24.22 7.20
CA ILE A 111 -2.36 24.97 8.44
C ILE A 111 -1.43 26.17 8.37
N VAL A 112 -1.99 27.38 8.27
CA VAL A 112 -1.25 28.64 8.32
C VAL A 112 -1.26 29.15 9.76
N LYS A 113 -0.09 29.48 10.31
CA LYS A 113 0.05 30.03 11.66
C LYS A 113 0.12 31.56 11.60
N GLU A 114 -0.56 32.23 12.53
CA GLU A 114 -0.57 33.71 12.62
C GLU A 114 0.80 34.27 13.04
N GLN A 115 1.50 33.57 13.94
CA GLN A 115 2.85 33.92 14.34
C GLN A 115 3.85 33.05 13.58
N THR A 116 4.97 33.66 13.17
CA THR A 116 6.07 32.92 12.53
C THR A 116 6.61 31.90 13.51
N GLN A 117 6.64 30.63 13.09
CA GLN A 117 7.31 29.56 13.82
C GLN A 117 8.65 29.26 13.14
N ASP A 118 9.72 29.19 13.92
CA ASP A 118 11.01 28.66 13.45
C ASP A 118 10.85 27.16 13.19
N ASN A 119 10.67 26.78 11.93
CA ASN A 119 10.58 25.39 11.48
C ASN A 119 11.94 24.89 10.94
N ILE A 120 13.04 25.61 11.18
CA ILE A 120 14.36 25.18 10.73
C ILE A 120 14.77 23.95 11.54
N PHE A 121 15.03 22.86 10.81
CA PHE A 121 15.68 21.70 11.38
C PHE A 121 17.18 21.98 11.53
N TYR A 122 17.68 22.01 12.76
CA TYR A 122 19.11 22.11 13.02
C TYR A 122 19.68 20.70 13.22
N PRO A 123 20.51 20.20 12.28
CA PRO A 123 21.08 18.86 12.39
C PRO A 123 22.08 18.71 13.56
N TYR A 124 22.47 19.82 14.19
CA TYR A 124 23.38 19.90 15.33
C TYR A 124 22.88 20.94 16.34
N LEU A 125 23.20 20.76 17.64
CA LEU A 125 22.92 21.77 18.67
C LEU A 125 23.68 23.06 18.32
N ARG A 126 23.00 24.22 18.37
CA ARG A 126 23.66 25.53 18.25
C ARG A 126 24.67 25.64 19.40
N GLN A 127 25.96 25.83 19.08
CA GLN A 127 26.99 26.20 20.07
C GLN A 127 26.77 27.64 20.52
#